data_AF-A0A3D5WKB1-F1
#
_entry.id   AF-A0A3D5WKB1-F1
#
_cell.length_a   1.000
_cell.length_b   1.000
_cell.length_c   1.000
_cell.angle_alpha   90.00
_cell.angle_beta   90.00
_cell.angle_gamma   90.00
#
_symmetry.space_group_name_H-M   'P 1'
#
loop_
_entity.id
_entity.type
_entity.pdbx_description
1 polymer ?
#
loop_
_entity_poly.entity_id
_entity_poly.type
_entity_poly.pdbx_seq_one_letter_code
_entity_poly.pdbx_strand_id
1 'polypeptide(L)'
;IEKNKIDIFDIPIVQITEQYLEIIAQMDRKDMDVMSDFLVMAATLLKIKSKMLLPVEVTEEGEPEDPRAELVERLLEYKTYKYASYELKDKQMDAARLLFKESTIPAEIADIKEEVNVEELLSDVTLAKLQTIFHSVMKKQVDKIDPIRSKFGK
;
A
#
# COMPACT_ATOMS: atom_id res chain seq x y z
N ILE A 1 -14.57 -13.19 -3.63
CA ILE A 1 -15.31 -12.04 -3.06
C ILE A 1 -15.75 -11.08 -4.14
N GLU A 2 -14.85 -10.42 -4.89
CA GLU A 2 -15.22 -9.56 -6.05
C GLU A 2 -16.05 -10.30 -7.10
N LYS A 3 -15.63 -11.51 -7.50
CA LYS A 3 -16.34 -12.34 -8.51
C LYS A 3 -17.81 -12.62 -8.15
N ASN A 4 -18.10 -12.79 -6.86
CA ASN A 4 -19.43 -13.17 -6.37
C ASN A 4 -20.20 -11.98 -5.76
N LYS A 5 -19.66 -10.75 -5.85
CA LYS A 5 -20.22 -9.52 -5.23
C LYS A 5 -20.64 -9.70 -3.77
N ILE A 6 -19.83 -10.44 -3.01
CA ILE A 6 -20.06 -10.72 -1.59
C ILE A 6 -19.71 -9.48 -0.78
N ASP A 7 -20.53 -9.15 0.21
CA ASP A 7 -20.19 -8.13 1.21
C ASP A 7 -18.98 -8.61 2.03
N ILE A 8 -18.00 -7.74 2.18
CA ILE A 8 -16.76 -8.05 2.91
C ILE A 8 -17.02 -8.24 4.41
N PHE A 9 -18.10 -7.67 4.95
CA PHE A 9 -18.49 -7.85 6.35
C PHE A 9 -19.35 -9.11 6.57
N ASP A 10 -19.96 -9.65 5.52
CA ASP A 10 -20.75 -10.87 5.60
C ASP A 10 -20.26 -11.94 4.61
N ILE A 11 -19.10 -12.49 4.93
CA ILE A 11 -18.46 -13.51 4.10
C ILE A 11 -19.11 -14.87 4.38
N PRO A 12 -19.66 -15.57 3.35
CA PRO A 12 -20.13 -16.94 3.49
C PRO A 12 -18.92 -17.89 3.52
N ILE A 13 -18.31 -18.04 4.70
CA ILE A 13 -17.06 -18.78 4.90
C ILE A 13 -17.14 -20.21 4.36
N VAL A 14 -18.29 -20.88 4.51
CA VAL A 14 -18.49 -22.24 3.99
C VAL A 14 -18.22 -22.31 2.49
N GLN A 15 -18.87 -21.43 1.71
CA GLN A 15 -18.76 -21.40 0.26
C GLN A 15 -17.38 -20.93 -0.21
N ILE A 16 -16.80 -19.95 0.47
CA ILE A 16 -15.47 -19.42 0.12
C ILE A 16 -14.38 -20.45 0.39
N THR A 17 -14.46 -21.18 1.51
CA THR A 17 -13.49 -22.23 1.84
C THR A 17 -13.50 -23.33 0.79
N GLU A 18 -14.69 -23.76 0.35
CA GLU A 18 -14.83 -24.80 -0.68
C GLU A 18 -14.25 -24.38 -2.03
N GLN A 19 -14.60 -23.16 -2.49
CA GLN A 19 -14.01 -22.58 -3.70
C GLN A 19 -12.48 -22.44 -3.59
N TYR A 20 -11.97 -22.04 -2.43
CA TYR A 20 -10.53 -21.86 -2.23
C TYR A 20 -9.78 -23.20 -2.30
N LEU A 21 -10.32 -24.25 -1.67
CA LEU A 21 -9.75 -25.60 -1.72
C LEU A 21 -9.80 -26.19 -3.14
N GLU A 22 -10.85 -25.92 -3.91
CA GLU A 22 -10.94 -26.34 -5.30
C GLU A 22 -9.82 -25.71 -6.15
N ILE A 23 -9.54 -24.41 -5.97
CA ILE A 23 -8.44 -23.74 -6.66
C ILE A 23 -7.09 -24.37 -6.29
N ILE A 24 -6.86 -24.67 -5.01
CA ILE A 24 -5.63 -25.36 -4.56
C ILE A 24 -5.50 -26.74 -5.20
N ALA A 25 -6.60 -27.50 -5.28
CA ALA A 25 -6.59 -28.82 -5.88
C ALA A 25 -6.24 -28.79 -7.38
N GLN A 26 -6.54 -27.68 -8.06
CA GLN A 26 -6.24 -27.46 -9.48
C GLN A 26 -4.83 -26.87 -9.72
N MET A 27 -4.12 -26.41 -8.69
CA MET A 27 -2.78 -25.85 -8.86
C MET A 27 -1.73 -26.92 -9.19
N ASP A 28 -0.79 -26.56 -10.07
CA ASP A 28 0.39 -27.39 -10.34
C ASP A 28 1.31 -27.42 -9.10
N ARG A 29 1.73 -28.61 -8.71
CA ARG A 29 2.53 -28.85 -7.49
C ARG A 29 4.02 -28.53 -7.68
N LYS A 30 4.43 -28.10 -8.87
CA LYS A 30 5.85 -27.83 -9.18
C LYS A 30 6.41 -26.61 -8.44
N ASP A 31 5.56 -25.67 -8.02
CA ASP A 31 5.99 -24.45 -7.34
C ASP A 31 5.62 -24.50 -5.86
N MET A 32 6.46 -25.20 -5.08
CA MET A 32 6.17 -25.54 -3.69
C MET A 32 6.17 -24.32 -2.75
N ASP A 33 6.99 -23.30 -3.06
CA ASP A 33 7.09 -22.06 -2.28
C ASP A 33 5.81 -21.23 -2.39
N VAL A 34 5.22 -21.15 -3.58
CA VAL A 34 3.92 -20.49 -3.75
C VAL A 34 2.84 -21.29 -3.01
N MET A 35 2.86 -22.62 -3.15
CA MET A 35 1.86 -23.49 -2.53
C MET A 35 1.81 -23.36 -1.00
N SER A 36 2.95 -23.11 -0.32
CA SER A 36 2.95 -23.00 1.15
C SER A 36 2.09 -21.86 1.67
N ASP A 37 2.09 -20.70 1.01
CA ASP A 37 1.28 -19.56 1.43
C ASP A 37 -0.23 -19.83 1.25
N PHE A 38 -0.58 -20.52 0.17
CA PHE A 38 -1.97 -20.93 -0.07
C PHE A 38 -2.46 -21.96 0.95
N LEU A 39 -1.59 -22.88 1.39
CA LEU A 39 -1.94 -23.86 2.43
C LEU A 39 -2.17 -23.19 3.79
N VAL A 40 -1.39 -22.15 4.14
CA VAL A 40 -1.61 -21.36 5.36
C VAL A 40 -2.98 -20.69 5.35
N MET A 41 -3.36 -20.09 4.22
CA MET A 41 -4.69 -19.48 4.07
C MET A 41 -5.81 -20.53 4.10
N ALA A 42 -5.61 -21.70 3.49
CA ALA A 42 -6.58 -22.80 3.53
C ALA A 42 -6.81 -23.29 4.97
N ALA A 43 -5.74 -23.48 5.74
CA ALA A 43 -5.81 -23.83 7.15
C ALA A 43 -6.55 -22.75 7.97
N THR A 44 -6.28 -21.48 7.68
CA THR A 44 -6.98 -20.34 8.29
C THR A 44 -8.48 -20.38 8.00
N LEU A 45 -8.88 -20.56 6.74
CA LEU A 45 -10.31 -20.66 6.36
C LEU A 45 -11.00 -21.85 7.00
N LEU A 46 -10.34 -23.01 7.07
CA LEU A 46 -10.85 -24.20 7.75
C LEU A 46 -11.04 -23.97 9.26
N LYS A 47 -10.08 -23.30 9.92
CA LYS A 47 -10.18 -22.91 11.33
C LYS A 47 -11.37 -22.00 11.58
N ILE A 48 -11.56 -20.97 10.75
CA ILE A 48 -12.69 -20.05 10.84
C ILE A 48 -14.01 -20.82 10.63
N LYS A 49 -14.09 -21.66 9.59
CA LYS A 49 -15.26 -22.52 9.34
C LYS A 49 -15.60 -23.39 10.54
N SER A 50 -14.60 -24.03 11.15
CA SER A 50 -14.79 -24.87 12.33
C SER A 50 -15.31 -24.06 13.51
N LYS A 51 -14.73 -22.89 13.82
CA LYS A 51 -15.19 -22.02 14.90
C LYS A 51 -16.64 -21.55 14.69
N MET A 52 -17.01 -21.19 13.46
CA MET A 52 -18.37 -20.74 13.14
C MET A 52 -19.43 -21.85 13.25
N LEU A 53 -19.04 -23.12 13.14
CA LEU A 53 -19.95 -24.26 13.28
C LEU A 53 -20.06 -24.76 14.73
N LEU A 54 -19.14 -24.35 15.60
CA LEU A 54 -19.12 -24.72 17.01
C LEU A 54 -19.94 -23.72 17.84
N PRO A 55 -20.39 -24.12 19.05
CA PRO A 55 -21.05 -23.20 19.98
C PRO A 55 -20.15 -21.99 20.28
N VAL A 56 -20.75 -20.81 20.34
CA VAL A 56 -20.01 -19.56 20.51
C VAL A 56 -19.43 -19.49 21.92
N GLU A 57 -18.11 -19.37 22.02
CA GLU A 57 -17.43 -19.10 23.28
C GLU A 57 -17.72 -17.64 23.67
N VAL A 58 -18.45 -17.46 24.77
CA VAL A 58 -18.76 -16.13 25.30
C VAL A 58 -17.51 -15.63 26.02
N THR A 59 -16.95 -14.49 25.60
CA THR A 59 -15.83 -13.84 26.28
C THR A 59 -16.25 -13.36 27.68
N GLU A 60 -15.28 -13.05 28.56
CA GLU A 60 -15.57 -12.53 29.91
C GLU A 60 -16.39 -11.22 29.89
N GLU A 61 -16.38 -10.50 28.76
CA GLU A 61 -17.13 -9.25 28.54
C GLU A 61 -18.53 -9.47 27.92
N GLY A 62 -18.90 -10.71 27.59
CA GLY A 62 -20.23 -11.05 27.09
C GLY A 62 -20.46 -10.83 25.59
N GLU A 63 -19.48 -10.31 24.85
CA GLU A 63 -19.59 -10.11 23.40
C GLU A 63 -18.95 -11.28 22.62
N PRO A 64 -19.69 -11.92 21.69
CA PRO A 64 -19.13 -12.96 20.85
C PRO A 64 -18.17 -12.36 19.82
N GLU A 65 -16.90 -12.76 19.85
CA GLU A 65 -15.91 -12.38 18.83
C GLU A 65 -16.26 -13.04 17.49
N ASP A 66 -16.46 -12.25 16.42
CA ASP A 66 -16.64 -12.82 15.07
C ASP A 66 -15.32 -13.51 14.63
N PRO A 67 -15.30 -14.83 14.42
CA PRO A 67 -14.10 -15.55 14.01
C PRO A 67 -13.52 -15.07 12.67
N ARG A 68 -14.29 -14.28 11.89
CA ARG A 68 -13.89 -13.72 10.60
C ARG A 68 -13.18 -12.38 10.72
N ALA A 69 -13.19 -11.70 11.88
CA ALA A 69 -12.76 -10.31 12.02
C ALA A 69 -11.35 -10.05 11.47
N GLU A 70 -10.37 -10.87 11.86
CA GLU A 70 -8.98 -10.78 11.39
C GLU A 70 -8.86 -10.93 9.86
N LEU A 71 -9.67 -11.81 9.26
CA LEU A 71 -9.69 -11.99 7.81
C LEU A 71 -10.28 -10.76 7.10
N VAL A 72 -11.37 -10.21 7.64
CA VAL A 72 -12.02 -9.01 7.09
C VAL A 72 -11.06 -7.82 7.10
N GLU A 73 -10.35 -7.61 8.21
CA GLU A 73 -9.35 -6.55 8.34
C GLU A 73 -8.25 -6.68 7.27
N ARG A 74 -7.66 -7.87 7.13
CA ARG A 74 -6.63 -8.12 6.10
C ARG A 74 -7.15 -7.89 4.68
N LEU A 75 -8.39 -8.26 4.40
CA LEU A 75 -9.00 -8.06 3.08
C LEU A 75 -9.26 -6.57 2.80
N LEU A 76 -9.65 -5.79 3.81
CA LEU A 76 -9.81 -4.34 3.69
C LEU A 76 -8.47 -3.64 3.45
N GLU A 77 -7.43 -4.04 4.18
CA GLU A 77 -6.08 -3.53 4.00
C GLU A 77 -5.57 -3.85 2.59
N TYR A 78 -5.66 -5.10 2.16
CA TYR A 78 -5.31 -5.52 0.80
C TYR A 78 -6.06 -4.70 -0.26
N LYS A 79 -7.38 -4.52 -0.10
CA LYS A 79 -8.21 -3.75 -1.03
C LYS A 79 -7.73 -2.30 -1.13
N THR A 80 -7.36 -1.70 0.00
CA THR A 80 -6.84 -0.32 0.06
C THR A 80 -5.54 -0.18 -0.73
N TYR A 81 -4.56 -1.06 -0.47
CA TYR A 81 -3.29 -1.04 -1.21
C TYR A 81 -3.43 -1.43 -2.68
N LYS A 82 -4.36 -2.33 -3.01
CA LYS A 82 -4.69 -2.67 -4.39
C LYS A 82 -5.19 -1.43 -5.16
N TYR A 83 -6.08 -0.63 -4.58
CA TYR A 83 -6.51 0.63 -5.21
C TYR A 83 -5.38 1.65 -5.32
N ALA A 84 -4.59 1.83 -4.27
CA ALA A 84 -3.44 2.73 -4.31
C ALA A 84 -2.44 2.32 -5.41
N SER A 85 -2.26 1.01 -5.63
CA SER A 85 -1.41 0.50 -6.71
C SER A 85 -1.94 0.87 -8.11
N TYR A 86 -3.26 0.92 -8.30
CA TYR A 86 -3.86 1.35 -9.56
C TYR A 86 -3.66 2.84 -9.79
N GLU A 87 -3.88 3.67 -8.76
CA GLU A 87 -3.63 5.12 -8.89
C GLU A 87 -2.15 5.42 -9.19
N LEU A 88 -1.23 4.68 -8.55
CA LEU A 88 0.21 4.81 -8.83
C LEU A 88 0.56 4.37 -10.24
N LYS A 89 -0.06 3.30 -10.73
CA LYS A 89 0.10 2.84 -12.12
C LYS A 89 -0.35 3.91 -13.11
N ASP A 90 -1.50 4.55 -12.86
CA ASP A 90 -2.01 5.60 -13.74
C ASP A 90 -1.06 6.81 -13.75
N LYS A 91 -0.59 7.25 -12.57
CA LYS A 91 0.43 8.31 -12.47
C LYS A 91 1.73 7.95 -13.17
N GLN A 92 2.18 6.70 -13.09
CA GLN A 92 3.36 6.22 -13.81
C GLN A 92 3.13 6.30 -15.33
N MET A 93 1.95 5.90 -15.81
CA MET A 93 1.62 5.97 -17.23
C MET A 93 1.57 7.40 -17.75
N ASP A 94 1.06 8.34 -16.96
CA ASP A 94 1.08 9.76 -17.31
C ASP A 94 2.51 10.32 -17.31
N ALA A 95 3.31 10.01 -16.30
CA ALA A 95 4.71 10.41 -16.22
C ALA A 95 5.54 9.85 -17.39
N ALA A 96 5.25 8.63 -17.85
CA ALA A 96 5.92 8.02 -19.00
C ALA A 96 5.69 8.76 -20.33
N ARG A 97 4.64 9.60 -20.41
CA ARG A 97 4.38 10.47 -21.58
C ARG A 97 5.21 11.76 -21.56
N LEU A 98 5.83 12.10 -20.42
CA LEU A 98 6.66 13.28 -20.29
C LEU A 98 8.09 12.95 -20.69
N LEU A 99 8.61 13.67 -21.68
CA LEU A 99 10.02 13.63 -22.06
C LEU A 99 10.71 14.86 -21.49
N PHE A 100 11.74 14.64 -20.70
CA PHE A 100 12.62 15.69 -20.21
C PHE A 100 13.89 15.69 -21.06
N LYS A 101 14.32 16.87 -21.49
CA LYS A 101 15.66 17.05 -22.07
C LYS A 101 16.62 17.51 -20.99
N GLU A 102 17.90 17.19 -21.19
CA GLU A 102 18.96 17.77 -20.38
C GLU A 102 19.00 19.29 -20.56
N SER A 103 19.51 19.99 -19.53
CA SER A 103 19.67 21.43 -19.57
C SER A 103 20.53 21.81 -20.78
N THR A 104 20.00 22.67 -21.65
CA THR A 104 20.72 23.16 -22.84
C THR A 104 21.39 24.50 -22.57
N ILE A 105 21.53 24.88 -21.30
CA ILE A 105 22.21 26.13 -20.93
C ILE A 105 23.68 25.99 -21.35
N PRO A 106 24.19 26.83 -22.27
CA PRO A 106 25.60 26.86 -22.63
C PRO A 106 26.48 27.03 -21.40
N ALA A 107 27.64 26.35 -21.37
CA ALA A 107 28.58 26.41 -20.24
C ALA A 107 29.00 27.85 -19.89
N GLU A 108 29.06 28.73 -20.89
CA GLU A 108 29.40 30.15 -20.76
C GLU A 108 28.40 30.96 -19.93
N ILE A 109 27.13 30.53 -19.88
CA ILE A 109 26.05 31.20 -19.13
C ILE A 109 25.48 30.35 -17.98
N ALA A 110 25.99 29.12 -17.80
CA ALA A 110 25.59 28.23 -16.70
C ALA A 110 25.93 28.81 -15.32
N ASP A 111 27.00 29.60 -15.23
CA ASP A 111 27.46 30.23 -13.99
C ASP A 111 26.96 31.68 -13.83
N ILE A 112 26.23 32.22 -14.80
CA ILE A 112 25.60 33.54 -14.68
C ILE A 112 24.41 33.40 -13.74
N LYS A 113 24.68 33.66 -12.46
CA LYS A 113 23.65 33.91 -11.46
C LYS A 113 23.25 35.37 -11.59
N GLU A 114 21.96 35.63 -11.80
CA GLU A 114 21.43 36.98 -11.64
C GLU A 114 21.85 37.49 -10.25
N GLU A 115 22.23 38.77 -10.15
CA GLU A 115 22.42 39.41 -8.85
C GLU A 115 21.06 39.54 -8.19
N VAL A 116 20.68 38.49 -7.48
CA VAL A 116 19.42 38.39 -6.79
C VAL A 116 19.49 39.30 -5.57
N ASN A 117 18.70 40.39 -5.55
CA ASN A 117 18.57 41.24 -4.38
C ASN A 117 17.84 40.46 -3.26
N VAL A 118 18.64 39.94 -2.33
CA VAL A 118 18.17 39.11 -1.22
C VAL A 118 17.23 39.91 -0.31
N GLU A 119 17.52 41.20 -0.07
CA GLU A 119 16.65 42.10 0.71
C GLU A 119 15.25 42.24 0.08
N GLU A 120 15.17 42.41 -1.23
CA GLU A 120 13.89 42.55 -1.94
C GLU A 120 13.08 41.25 -1.92
N LEU A 121 13.73 40.10 -2.14
CA LEU A 121 13.08 38.78 -2.08
C LEU A 121 12.64 38.38 -0.67
N LEU A 122 13.34 38.84 0.35
CA LEU A 122 13.00 38.58 1.74
C LEU A 122 12.06 39.63 2.34
N SER A 123 11.75 40.71 1.62
CA SER A 123 10.87 41.79 2.12
C SER A 123 9.50 41.29 2.57
N ASP A 124 8.95 40.28 1.89
CA ASP A 124 7.65 39.65 2.21
C ASP A 124 7.79 38.34 3.02
N VAL A 125 9.00 38.01 3.51
CA VAL A 125 9.25 36.79 4.27
C VAL A 125 9.01 37.04 5.75
N THR A 126 7.90 36.51 6.24
CA THR A 126 7.63 36.43 7.68
C THR A 126 8.26 35.17 8.28
N LEU A 127 8.52 35.19 9.59
CA LEU A 127 9.01 34.02 10.34
C LEU A 127 8.12 32.78 10.11
N ALA A 128 6.80 32.99 10.01
CA ALA A 128 5.84 31.92 9.71
C ALA A 128 6.08 31.32 8.31
N LYS A 129 6.34 32.15 7.29
CA LYS A 129 6.65 31.69 5.92
C LYS A 129 8.01 30.99 5.85
N LEU A 130 9.00 31.46 6.62
CA LEU A 130 10.29 30.80 6.72
C LEU A 130 10.14 29.41 7.38
N GLN A 131 9.34 29.32 8.44
CA GLN A 131 9.05 28.06 9.11
C GLN A 131 8.35 27.07 8.17
N THR A 132 7.38 27.50 7.36
CA THR A 132 6.73 26.60 6.40
C THR A 132 7.66 26.15 5.28
N ILE A 133 8.50 27.05 4.76
CA ILE A 133 9.53 26.71 3.76
C ILE A 133 10.54 25.73 4.34
N PHE A 134 11.03 25.96 5.55
CA PHE A 134 11.97 25.06 6.24
C PHE A 134 11.37 23.66 6.42
N HIS A 135 10.14 23.56 6.93
CA HIS A 135 9.46 22.27 7.04
C HIS A 135 9.28 21.59 5.68
N SER A 136 8.97 22.34 4.61
CA SER A 136 8.84 21.80 3.25
C SER A 136 10.16 21.23 2.71
N VAL A 137 11.27 21.95 2.93
CA VAL A 137 12.61 21.51 2.50
C VAL A 137 13.08 20.30 3.31
N MET A 138 12.91 20.32 4.63
CA MET A 138 13.25 19.19 5.51
C MET A 138 12.46 17.94 5.13
N LYS A 139 11.16 18.07 4.85
CA LYS A 139 10.33 16.96 4.36
C LYS A 139 10.86 16.39 3.04
N LYS A 140 11.21 17.25 2.07
CA LYS A 140 11.79 16.81 0.79
C LYS A 140 13.15 16.11 0.94
N GLN A 141 13.99 16.53 1.89
CA GLN A 141 15.27 15.85 2.16
C GLN A 141 15.08 14.48 2.80
N VAL A 142 14.13 14.35 3.73
CA VAL A 142 13.77 13.07 4.34
C VAL A 142 13.15 12.13 3.31
N ASP A 143 12.20 12.61 2.49
CA ASP A 143 11.50 11.81 1.48
C ASP A 143 12.40 11.42 0.28
N LYS A 144 13.49 12.16 0.03
CA LYS A 144 14.52 11.80 -0.97
C LYS A 144 15.34 10.58 -0.55
N ILE A 145 15.45 10.33 0.75
CA ILE A 145 16.05 9.13 1.32
C ILE A 145 14.89 8.15 1.55
N ASP A 146 14.47 7.44 0.51
CA ASP A 146 13.49 6.36 0.64
C ASP A 146 14.05 5.29 1.60
N PRO A 147 13.52 5.18 2.84
CA PRO A 147 14.07 4.29 3.85
C PRO A 147 13.88 2.82 3.48
N ILE A 148 12.94 2.52 2.58
CA ILE A 148 12.58 1.17 2.14
C ILE A 148 13.46 0.77 0.95
N ARG A 149 13.70 1.66 -0.03
CA ARG A 149 14.57 1.37 -1.19
C ARG A 149 16.07 1.47 -0.91
N SER A 150 16.50 2.23 0.09
CA SER A 150 17.94 2.44 0.39
C SER A 150 18.68 1.16 0.85
N LYS A 151 17.96 0.13 1.31
CA LYS A 151 18.54 -1.14 1.77
C LYS A 151 18.30 -2.35 0.88
N PHE A 152 17.58 -2.22 -0.24
CA PHE A 152 17.44 -3.34 -1.19
C PHE A 152 18.70 -3.44 -2.04
N GLY A 153 19.50 -4.49 -1.83
CA GLY A 153 20.67 -4.83 -2.65
C GLY A 153 22.05 -4.68 -1.98
N LYS A 154 22.13 -4.69 -0.64
CA LYS A 154 23.38 -4.99 0.07
C LYS A 154 23.33 -6.37 0.71
#